data_AF-A0A382HBH1-F1
#
_entry.id   AF-A0A382HBH1-F1
#
_cell.length_a   1.000
_cell.length_b   1.000
_cell.length_c   1.000
_cell.angle_alpha   90.00
_cell.angle_beta   90.00
_cell.angle_gamma   90.00
#
_symmetry.space_group_name_H-M   'P 1'
#
loop_
_entity.id
_entity.type
_entity.pdbx_description
1 polymer ?
#
loop_
_entity_poly.entity_id
_entity_poly.type
_entity_poly.pdbx_seq_one_letter_code
_entity_poly.pdbx_strand_id
1 'polypeptide(L)'
;VKKSQTEFTWPYPIKWGEEQRVDTDILILGGGIAGCWAAIAAAKNKGVSVTLVEKARTIRSGAGGSGCDHWEHAVTNPSCPLTPEEITHAQIDSNDGYNNGISHYIEAREGYDRLLDLEKMGGKIRDTEDEFKGADFRDEES
;
A
#
# COMPACT_ATOMS: atom_id res chain seq x y z
N VAL A 1 -24.66 26.50 11.09
CA VAL A 1 -24.17 26.02 12.40
C VAL A 1 -23.18 24.89 12.14
N LYS A 2 -21.87 25.15 12.29
CA LYS A 2 -20.83 24.12 12.13
C LYS A 2 -21.12 23.02 13.16
N LYS A 3 -21.27 21.77 12.72
CA LYS A 3 -21.41 20.62 13.62
C LYS A 3 -20.30 20.72 14.67
N SER A 4 -20.69 20.70 15.94
CA SER A 4 -19.78 20.70 17.08
C SER A 4 -18.73 19.62 16.88
N GLN A 5 -17.50 19.87 17.32
CA GLN A 5 -16.49 18.82 17.49
C GLN A 5 -17.16 17.65 18.20
N THR A 6 -17.50 16.61 17.45
CA THR A 6 -17.93 15.33 18.00
C THR A 6 -16.84 14.92 18.99
N GLU A 7 -17.21 14.67 20.24
CA GLU A 7 -16.32 14.08 21.24
C GLU A 7 -15.67 12.84 20.61
N PHE A 8 -14.39 12.96 20.24
CA PHE A 8 -13.61 11.82 19.79
C PHE A 8 -13.29 11.00 21.03
N THR A 9 -14.18 10.06 21.36
CA THR A 9 -13.90 9.03 22.36
C THR A 9 -12.88 8.06 21.78
N TRP A 10 -11.74 7.95 22.45
CA TRP A 10 -10.73 6.93 22.13
C TRP A 10 -11.40 5.55 22.28
N PRO A 11 -11.45 4.71 21.23
CA PRO A 11 -12.27 3.50 21.22
C PRO A 11 -11.66 2.35 22.02
N TYR A 12 -10.38 2.46 22.42
CA TYR A 12 -9.67 1.41 23.13
C TYR A 12 -9.58 1.76 24.63
N PRO A 13 -9.83 0.82 25.54
CA PRO A 13 -9.70 1.09 26.97
C PRO A 13 -8.24 1.43 27.31
N ILE A 14 -8.06 2.38 28.23
CA ILE A 14 -6.75 2.70 28.79
C ILE A 14 -6.40 1.61 29.81
N LYS A 15 -5.31 0.88 29.56
CA LYS A 15 -4.86 -0.27 30.36
C LYS A 15 -3.55 0.01 31.11
N TRP A 16 -3.52 1.08 31.90
CA TRP A 16 -2.30 1.44 32.65
C TRP A 16 -1.91 0.35 33.66
N GLY A 17 -0.64 -0.06 33.65
CA GLY A 17 -0.11 -1.06 34.59
C GLY A 17 -0.50 -2.50 34.29
N GLU A 18 -1.27 -2.75 33.21
CA GLU A 18 -1.51 -4.10 32.71
C GLU A 18 -0.38 -4.52 31.76
N GLU A 19 0.09 -5.76 31.92
CA GLU A 19 1.00 -6.39 30.98
C GLU A 19 0.24 -7.45 30.17
N GLN A 20 0.38 -7.39 28.84
CA GLN A 20 -0.14 -8.42 27.95
C GLN A 20 1.03 -9.04 27.18
N ARG A 21 1.22 -10.35 27.37
CA ARG A 21 2.16 -11.14 26.58
C ARG A 21 1.43 -11.73 25.37
N VAL A 22 2.04 -11.58 24.19
CA VAL A 22 1.56 -12.17 22.93
C VAL A 22 2.72 -12.94 22.32
N ASP A 23 2.59 -14.26 22.22
CA ASP A 23 3.54 -15.11 21.52
C ASP A 23 3.08 -15.25 20.05
N THR A 24 3.99 -15.03 19.10
CA THR A 24 3.69 -15.01 17.66
C THR A 24 4.92 -15.45 16.86
N ASP A 25 4.72 -16.05 15.68
CA ASP A 25 5.81 -16.44 14.79
C ASP A 25 6.35 -15.23 14.00
N ILE A 26 5.44 -14.36 13.56
CA ILE A 26 5.76 -13.14 12.79
C ILE A 26 5.14 -11.92 13.50
N LEU A 27 5.99 -10.97 13.88
CA LEU A 27 5.60 -9.68 14.43
C LEU A 27 5.80 -8.57 13.40
N ILE A 28 4.74 -7.79 13.15
CA ILE A 28 4.76 -6.65 12.25
C ILE A 28 4.52 -5.38 13.07
N LEU A 29 5.49 -4.47 13.02
CA LEU A 29 5.45 -3.21 13.75
C LEU A 29 5.05 -2.08 12.78
N GLY A 30 3.82 -1.58 12.92
CA GLY A 30 3.22 -0.53 12.10
C GLY A 30 2.12 -1.06 11.19
N GLY A 31 0.92 -0.49 11.31
CA GLY A 31 -0.26 -0.74 10.50
C GLY A 31 -0.46 0.25 9.36
N GLY A 32 0.63 0.78 8.80
CA GLY A 32 0.59 1.54 7.55
C GLY A 32 0.48 0.62 6.33
N ILE A 33 0.55 1.19 5.12
CA ILE A 33 0.42 0.45 3.85
C ILE A 33 1.37 -0.77 3.82
N ALA A 34 2.67 -0.55 4.00
CA ALA A 34 3.67 -1.63 3.96
C ALA A 34 3.40 -2.73 5.01
N GLY A 35 3.04 -2.36 6.24
CA GLY A 35 2.76 -3.33 7.30
C GLY A 35 1.49 -4.13 7.07
N CYS A 36 0.43 -3.50 6.54
CA CYS A 36 -0.79 -4.19 6.15
C CYS A 36 -0.54 -5.18 5.01
N TRP A 37 0.22 -4.80 3.97
CA TRP A 37 0.61 -5.72 2.89
C TRP A 37 1.48 -6.86 3.39
N ALA A 38 2.43 -6.59 4.28
CA ALA A 38 3.24 -7.62 4.93
C ALA A 38 2.37 -8.60 5.74
N ALA A 39 1.37 -8.09 6.48
CA ALA A 39 0.46 -8.92 7.27
C ALA A 39 -0.42 -9.80 6.39
N ILE A 40 -0.96 -9.24 5.29
CA ILE A 40 -1.74 -10.00 4.30
C ILE A 40 -0.89 -11.09 3.67
N ALA A 41 0.34 -10.77 3.26
CA ALA A 41 1.24 -11.75 2.66
C ALA A 41 1.63 -12.85 3.65
N ALA A 42 1.99 -12.49 4.88
CA ALA A 42 2.34 -13.44 5.93
C ALA A 42 1.15 -14.35 6.31
N ALA A 43 -0.06 -13.79 6.42
CA ALA A 43 -1.26 -14.53 6.80
C ALA A 43 -1.73 -15.54 5.74
N LYS A 44 -1.29 -15.41 4.48
CA LYS A 44 -1.54 -16.43 3.43
C LYS A 44 -0.76 -17.73 3.69
N ASN A 45 0.32 -17.69 4.46
CA ASN A 45 1.09 -18.88 4.81
C ASN A 45 0.34 -19.70 5.87
N LYS A 46 0.06 -20.96 5.58
CA LYS A 46 -0.65 -21.84 6.52
C LYS A 46 0.25 -22.20 7.70
N GLY A 47 -0.31 -22.14 8.91
CA GLY A 47 0.35 -22.67 10.12
C GLY A 47 1.30 -21.70 10.83
N VAL A 48 1.32 -20.42 10.46
CA VAL A 48 2.08 -19.38 11.18
C VAL A 48 1.12 -18.37 11.83
N SER A 49 1.46 -17.96 13.05
CA SER A 49 0.78 -16.89 13.78
C SER A 49 1.39 -15.54 13.43
N VAL A 50 0.54 -14.59 13.03
CA VAL A 50 0.95 -13.25 12.60
C VAL A 50 0.29 -12.22 13.50
N THR A 51 1.09 -11.36 14.12
CA THR A 51 0.63 -10.26 14.96
C THR A 51 1.05 -8.92 14.35
N LEU A 52 0.11 -8.01 14.15
CA LEU A 52 0.36 -6.63 13.75
C LEU A 52 0.11 -5.68 14.91
N VAL A 53 1.06 -4.80 15.17
CA VAL A 53 0.98 -3.78 16.23
C VAL A 53 0.97 -2.40 15.61
N GLU A 54 -0.05 -1.59 15.93
CA GLU A 54 -0.21 -0.22 15.46
C GLU A 54 -0.50 0.70 16.66
N LYS A 55 0.15 1.86 16.70
CA LYS A 55 -0.03 2.84 17.80
C LYS A 55 -1.31 3.67 17.65
N ALA A 56 -1.79 3.83 16.41
CA ALA A 56 -2.96 4.59 16.04
C ALA A 56 -4.08 3.64 15.59
N ARG A 57 -4.89 4.05 14.60
CA ARG A 57 -5.99 3.24 14.07
C ARG A 57 -5.66 2.82 12.64
N THR A 58 -5.41 1.53 12.43
CA THR A 58 -4.99 0.94 11.13
C THR A 58 -5.79 1.44 9.92
N ILE A 59 -7.11 1.63 10.06
CA ILE A 59 -7.97 2.13 8.97
C ILE A 59 -7.56 3.52 8.42
N ARG A 60 -6.80 4.33 9.18
CA ARG A 60 -6.37 5.68 8.81
C ARG A 60 -4.96 6.04 9.29
N SER A 61 -4.15 5.07 9.76
CA SER A 61 -2.81 5.33 10.28
C SER A 61 -1.77 5.47 9.16
N GLY A 62 -0.71 6.21 9.45
CA GLY A 62 0.41 6.40 8.51
C GLY A 62 0.08 7.37 7.37
N ALA A 63 0.96 7.40 6.36
CA ALA A 63 0.89 8.34 5.25
C ALA A 63 -0.36 8.16 4.37
N GLY A 64 -0.87 6.94 4.24
CA GLY A 64 -2.08 6.64 3.46
C GLY A 64 -3.40 7.06 4.13
N GLY A 65 -3.37 7.63 5.35
CA GLY A 65 -4.60 7.94 6.10
C GLY A 65 -5.52 8.96 5.40
N SER A 66 -4.94 9.91 4.67
CA SER A 66 -5.68 10.90 3.87
C SER A 66 -6.20 10.36 2.53
N GLY A 67 -5.76 9.17 2.12
CA GLY A 67 -5.93 8.65 0.77
C GLY A 67 -4.62 8.70 -0.03
N CYS A 68 -4.64 8.04 -1.18
CA CYS A 68 -3.57 7.97 -2.16
C CYS A 68 -4.21 8.15 -3.53
N ASP A 69 -3.76 9.14 -4.30
CA ASP A 69 -4.32 9.50 -5.61
C ASP A 69 -3.54 8.88 -6.78
N HIS A 70 -2.36 8.33 -6.52
CA HIS A 70 -1.52 7.67 -7.52
C HIS A 70 -0.92 6.37 -6.96
N TRP A 71 -0.44 5.53 -7.87
CA TRP A 71 0.32 4.32 -7.55
C TRP A 71 1.61 4.34 -8.37
N GLU A 72 2.75 4.29 -7.69
CA GLU A 72 4.06 4.29 -8.34
C GLU A 72 4.43 2.88 -8.83
N HIS A 73 5.32 2.80 -9.83
CA HIS A 73 5.96 1.54 -10.24
C HIS A 73 5.04 0.44 -10.80
N ALA A 74 3.87 0.79 -11.34
CA ALA A 74 3.06 -0.12 -12.15
C ALA A 74 3.61 -0.31 -13.59
N VAL A 75 4.92 -0.61 -13.71
CA VAL A 75 5.64 -0.62 -15.00
C VAL A 75 5.22 -1.78 -15.90
N THR A 76 4.86 -2.92 -15.31
CA THR A 76 4.34 -4.07 -16.06
C THR A 76 2.88 -3.93 -16.50
N ASN A 77 2.28 -2.73 -16.34
CA ASN A 77 0.98 -2.39 -16.91
C ASN A 77 1.04 -2.50 -18.46
N PRO A 78 0.06 -3.14 -19.13
CA PRO A 78 0.01 -3.25 -20.59
C PRO A 78 0.15 -1.94 -21.38
N SER A 79 -0.30 -0.82 -20.79
CA SER A 79 -0.24 0.51 -21.39
C SER A 79 1.08 1.24 -21.15
N CYS A 80 1.98 0.69 -20.32
CA CYS A 80 3.29 1.29 -20.07
C CYS A 80 4.27 0.90 -21.20
N PRO A 81 4.89 1.86 -21.90
CA PRO A 81 5.83 1.56 -22.98
C PRO A 81 7.24 1.22 -22.49
N LEU A 82 7.51 1.32 -21.18
CA LEU A 82 8.83 1.20 -20.59
C LEU A 82 9.01 -0.15 -19.91
N THR A 83 10.25 -0.64 -19.90
CA THR A 83 10.63 -1.85 -19.17
C THR A 83 10.97 -1.53 -17.70
N PRO A 84 10.87 -2.53 -16.80
CA PRO A 84 11.33 -2.41 -15.42
C PRO A 84 12.79 -1.96 -15.31
N GLU A 85 13.66 -2.44 -16.19
CA GLU A 85 15.07 -2.05 -16.26
C GLU A 85 15.24 -0.57 -16.63
N GLU A 86 14.53 -0.07 -17.65
CA GLU A 86 14.59 1.34 -18.06
C GLU A 86 14.15 2.28 -16.94
N ILE A 87 13.03 1.98 -16.27
CA ILE A 87 12.55 2.78 -15.13
C ILE A 87 13.54 2.75 -13.97
N THR A 88 14.06 1.56 -13.64
CA THR A 88 15.04 1.41 -12.55
C THR A 88 16.29 2.24 -12.82
N HIS A 89 16.84 2.17 -14.03
CA HIS A 89 18.00 2.96 -14.42
C HIS A 89 17.71 4.46 -14.37
N ALA A 90 16.56 4.89 -14.90
CA ALA A 90 16.15 6.29 -14.84
C ALA A 90 16.05 6.80 -13.39
N GLN A 91 15.59 5.98 -12.44
CA GLN A 91 15.54 6.35 -11.02
C GLN A 91 16.91 6.46 -10.38
N ILE A 92 17.80 5.51 -10.66
CA ILE A 92 19.18 5.55 -10.16
C ILE A 92 19.87 6.82 -10.67
N ASP A 93 19.75 7.10 -11.97
CA ASP A 93 20.35 8.26 -12.62
C ASP A 93 19.75 9.58 -12.08
N SER A 94 18.43 9.63 -11.87
CA SER A 94 17.74 10.81 -11.29
C SER A 94 18.14 11.10 -9.83
N ASN A 95 18.78 10.14 -9.16
CA ASN A 95 19.30 10.28 -7.81
C ASN A 95 20.84 10.31 -7.78
N ASP A 96 21.49 10.66 -8.90
CA ASP A 96 22.94 10.74 -9.04
C ASP A 96 23.68 9.44 -8.63
N GLY A 97 23.03 8.29 -8.81
CA GLY A 97 23.55 6.98 -8.40
C GLY A 97 23.35 6.66 -6.91
N TYR A 98 22.84 7.58 -6.09
CA TYR A 98 22.59 7.36 -4.65
C TYR A 98 21.19 6.81 -4.40
N ASN A 99 20.89 5.64 -4.97
CA ASN A 99 19.61 4.98 -4.80
C ASN A 99 19.75 3.44 -4.69
N ASN A 100 18.79 2.79 -4.04
CA ASN A 100 18.68 1.34 -3.97
C ASN A 100 17.99 0.77 -5.22
N GLY A 101 18.79 0.58 -6.28
CA GLY A 101 18.32 0.01 -7.54
C GLY A 101 17.69 -1.38 -7.41
N ILE A 102 18.09 -2.19 -6.43
CA ILE A 102 17.50 -3.52 -6.22
C ILE A 102 16.04 -3.41 -5.76
N SER A 103 15.76 -2.50 -4.82
CA SER A 103 14.39 -2.25 -4.34
C SER A 103 13.50 -1.76 -5.47
N HIS A 104 13.98 -0.77 -6.22
CA HIS A 104 13.21 -0.20 -7.33
C HIS A 104 12.98 -1.18 -8.47
N TYR A 105 13.93 -2.06 -8.76
CA TYR A 105 13.71 -3.11 -9.75
C TYR A 105 12.60 -4.08 -9.32
N ILE A 106 12.57 -4.48 -8.05
CA ILE A 106 11.50 -5.32 -7.50
C ILE A 106 10.16 -4.60 -7.59
N GLU A 107 10.10 -3.33 -7.18
CA GLU A 107 8.90 -2.49 -7.28
C GLU A 107 8.41 -2.36 -8.72
N ALA A 108 9.30 -2.09 -9.67
CA ALA A 108 8.95 -1.98 -11.10
C ALA A 108 8.45 -3.30 -11.69
N ARG A 109 8.99 -4.43 -11.24
CA ARG A 109 8.58 -5.78 -11.68
C ARG A 109 7.23 -6.21 -11.12
N GLU A 110 6.93 -5.86 -9.88
CA GLU A 110 5.80 -6.42 -9.12
C GLU A 110 4.70 -5.40 -8.81
N GLY A 111 4.94 -4.11 -9.04
CA GLY A 111 4.05 -3.02 -8.64
C GLY A 111 2.68 -3.10 -9.28
N TYR A 112 2.59 -3.50 -10.55
CA TYR A 112 1.30 -3.70 -11.23
C TYR A 112 0.54 -4.90 -10.64
N ASP A 113 1.22 -5.99 -10.27
CA ASP A 113 0.56 -7.15 -9.65
C ASP A 113 -0.06 -6.78 -8.30
N ARG A 114 0.62 -5.95 -7.51
CA ARG A 114 0.08 -5.43 -6.24
C ARG A 114 -1.08 -4.47 -6.47
N LEU A 115 -1.03 -3.67 -7.53
CA LEU A 115 -2.16 -2.83 -7.95
C LEU A 115 -3.40 -3.69 -8.29
N LEU A 116 -3.22 -4.79 -9.03
CA LEU A 116 -4.30 -5.74 -9.32
C LEU A 116 -4.82 -6.49 -8.08
N ASP A 117 -3.94 -6.78 -7.12
CA ASP A 117 -4.36 -7.33 -5.82
C ASP A 117 -5.23 -6.32 -5.05
N LEU A 118 -4.90 -5.02 -5.08
CA LEU A 118 -5.70 -3.95 -4.48
C LEU A 118 -7.07 -3.82 -5.15
N GLU A 119 -7.13 -3.94 -6.48
CA GLU A 119 -8.39 -3.95 -7.24
C GLU A 119 -9.33 -5.05 -6.74
N LYS A 120 -8.81 -6.28 -6.58
CA LYS A 120 -9.59 -7.41 -6.03
C LYS A 120 -10.07 -7.18 -4.60
N MET A 121 -9.35 -6.36 -3.83
CA MET A 121 -9.75 -5.95 -2.47
C MET A 121 -10.80 -4.82 -2.47
N GLY A 122 -11.20 -4.32 -3.64
CA GLY A 122 -12.22 -3.28 -3.80
C GLY A 122 -11.68 -1.89 -4.11
N GLY A 123 -10.38 -1.75 -4.39
CA GLY A 123 -9.81 -0.49 -4.88
C GLY A 123 -10.31 -0.15 -6.29
N LYS A 124 -10.78 1.08 -6.50
CA LYS A 124 -11.18 1.60 -7.81
C LYS A 124 -9.92 2.05 -8.57
N ILE A 125 -9.50 1.26 -9.54
CA ILE A 125 -8.27 1.50 -10.32
C ILE A 125 -8.60 1.71 -11.80
N ARG A 126 -9.23 0.71 -12.45
CA ARG A 126 -9.64 0.82 -13.85
C ARG A 126 -10.72 1.87 -14.06
N ASP A 127 -10.69 2.48 -15.25
CA ASP A 127 -11.71 3.42 -15.72
C ASP A 127 -13.01 2.73 -16.18
N THR A 128 -13.63 1.96 -15.28
CA THR A 128 -14.88 1.24 -15.56
C THR A 128 -16.12 2.14 -15.75
N GLU A 129 -15.97 3.46 -15.63
CA GLU A 129 -17.07 4.44 -15.77
C GLU A 129 -16.86 5.36 -16.98
N ASP A 130 -15.89 5.05 -17.84
CA ASP A 130 -15.57 5.82 -19.06
C ASP A 130 -15.23 7.30 -18.78
N GLU A 131 -14.71 7.63 -17.58
CA GLU A 131 -14.34 9.02 -17.23
C GLU A 131 -13.23 9.56 -18.12
N PHE A 132 -12.33 8.69 -18.58
CA PHE A 132 -11.17 9.05 -19.40
C PHE A 132 -11.31 8.61 -20.86
N LYS A 133 -12.52 8.24 -21.31
CA LYS A 133 -12.75 7.73 -22.68
C LYS A 133 -12.18 8.65 -23.75
N GLY A 134 -11.32 8.09 -24.61
CA GLY A 134 -10.66 8.82 -25.69
C GLY A 134 -9.40 9.60 -25.29
N ALA A 135 -8.95 9.49 -24.04
CA ALA A 135 -7.64 9.98 -23.63
C ALA A 135 -6.52 9.07 -24.13
N ASP A 136 -5.40 9.65 -24.58
CA ASP A 136 -4.26 8.91 -25.14
C ASP A 136 -3.61 7.91 -24.16
N PHE A 137 -3.81 8.09 -22.85
CA PHE A 137 -3.25 7.26 -21.80
C PHE A 137 -4.23 6.21 -21.26
N ARG A 138 -5.46 6.16 -21.76
CA ARG A 138 -6.47 5.21 -21.28
C ARG A 138 -6.16 3.81 -21.79
N ASP A 139 -6.21 2.85 -20.87
CA ASP A 139 -6.28 1.44 -21.23
C ASP A 139 -7.70 1.12 -21.71
N GLU A 140 -7.86 0.78 -22.98
CA GLU A 140 -9.18 0.50 -23.57
C GLU A 140 -9.79 -0.82 -23.07
N GLU A 141 -9.00 -1.69 -22.44
CA GLU A 141 -9.49 -2.90 -21.77
C GLU A 141 -9.95 -2.66 -20.31
N SER A 142 -9.87 -1.41 -19.83
CA SER A 142 -10.30 -1.01 -18.48
C SER A 142 -11.81 -1.05 -18.24
#